data_AF-A0A352Y3E2-F1
#
_entry.id   AF-A0A352Y3E2-F1
#
_cell.length_a   1.000
_cell.length_b   1.000
_cell.length_c   1.000
_cell.angle_alpha   90.00
_cell.angle_beta   90.00
_cell.angle_gamma   90.00
#
_symmetry.space_group_name_H-M   'P 1'
#
loop_
_entity.id
_entity.type
_entity.pdbx_description
1 polymer ?
#
loop_
_entity_poly.entity_id
_entity_poly.type
_entity_poly.pdbx_seq_one_letter_code
_entity_poly.pdbx_strand_id
1 'polypeptide(L)'
;RFHKLNDHRRQRMISDRVLTDALDAIFENTVGLGRGFILILAALTLHTTHLGVGDIALFIYYMTFVAAFTQSFGTLIAQYAQTKVSCERMINLLQGAPAERLVSPKSLHLRHPLPEIPLQPKTEKHHLELVQATGLSYRYPDAGQGIENIDL
;
A
#
# COMPACT_ATOMS: atom_id res chain seq x y z
N ARG A 1 -26.08 -7.58 -4.52
CA ARG A 1 -24.77 -8.07 -5.01
C ARG A 1 -23.59 -7.32 -4.36
N PHE A 2 -23.60 -5.99 -4.32
CA PHE A 2 -22.56 -5.18 -3.65
C PHE A 2 -22.45 -5.41 -2.13
N HIS A 3 -23.57 -5.55 -1.40
CA HIS A 3 -23.55 -5.86 0.04
C HIS A 3 -22.79 -7.16 0.36
N LYS A 4 -23.12 -8.27 -0.31
CA LYS A 4 -22.39 -9.55 -0.16
C LYS A 4 -20.89 -9.44 -0.45
N LEU A 5 -20.49 -8.65 -1.44
CA LEU A 5 -19.08 -8.44 -1.77
C LEU A 5 -18.37 -7.61 -0.70
N ASN A 6 -19.08 -6.61 -0.14
CA ASN A 6 -18.55 -5.75 0.91
C ASN A 6 -18.39 -6.52 2.23
N ASP A 7 -19.36 -7.36 2.59
CA ASP A 7 -19.29 -8.21 3.78
C ASP A 7 -18.13 -9.21 3.70
N HIS A 8 -17.94 -9.83 2.53
CA HIS A 8 -16.79 -10.71 2.30
C HIS A 8 -15.45 -9.97 2.43
N ARG A 9 -15.34 -8.73 1.94
CA ARG A 9 -14.14 -7.90 2.12
C ARG A 9 -13.91 -7.57 3.60
N ARG A 10 -14.97 -7.13 4.30
CA ARG A 10 -14.89 -6.80 5.72
C ARG A 10 -14.39 -7.99 6.54
N GLN A 11 -14.95 -9.17 6.32
CA GLN A 11 -14.56 -10.36 7.07
C GLN A 11 -13.10 -10.76 6.82
N ARG A 12 -12.63 -10.68 5.56
CA ARG A 12 -11.22 -10.92 5.22
C ARG A 12 -10.29 -9.88 5.84
N MET A 13 -10.66 -8.61 5.81
CA MET A 13 -9.86 -7.52 6.37
C MET A 13 -9.73 -7.64 7.89
N ILE A 14 -10.80 -8.03 8.58
CA ILE A 14 -10.76 -8.26 10.04
C ILE A 14 -9.86 -9.46 10.35
N SER A 15 -10.00 -10.57 9.62
CA SER A 15 -9.15 -11.74 9.82
C SER A 15 -7.68 -11.45 9.59
N ASP A 16 -7.37 -10.69 8.54
CA ASP A 16 -6.01 -10.25 8.21
C ASP A 16 -5.44 -9.36 9.32
N ARG A 17 -6.20 -8.35 9.75
CA ARG A 17 -5.83 -7.44 10.84
C ARG A 17 -5.55 -8.19 12.15
N VAL A 18 -6.44 -9.10 12.54
CA VAL A 18 -6.29 -9.89 13.77
C VAL A 18 -5.07 -10.80 13.70
N LEU A 19 -4.79 -11.42 12.53
CA LEU A 19 -3.59 -12.23 12.35
C LEU A 19 -2.31 -11.38 12.47
N THR A 20 -2.28 -10.20 11.84
CA THR A 20 -1.15 -9.26 11.95
C THR A 20 -0.94 -8.83 13.40
N ASP A 21 -1.99 -8.35 14.06
CA ASP A 21 -1.90 -7.86 15.44
C ASP A 21 -1.49 -9.00 16.41
N ALA A 22 -1.92 -10.25 16.17
CA ALA A 22 -1.51 -11.41 16.95
C ALA A 22 -0.02 -11.78 16.74
N LEU A 23 0.47 -11.73 15.49
CA LEU A 23 1.88 -11.97 15.20
C LEU A 23 2.77 -10.91 15.85
N ASP A 24 2.38 -9.65 15.76
CA ASP A 24 3.11 -8.54 16.40
C ASP A 24 3.18 -8.74 17.93
N ALA A 25 2.06 -9.12 18.55
CA ALA A 25 2.04 -9.42 19.97
C ALA A 25 2.96 -10.60 20.35
N ILE A 26 2.98 -11.68 19.56
CA ILE A 26 3.87 -12.82 19.82
C ILE A 26 5.34 -12.41 19.69
N PHE A 27 5.70 -11.61 18.68
CA PHE A 27 7.09 -11.18 18.48
C PHE A 27 7.58 -10.28 19.61
N GLU A 28 6.79 -9.28 20.02
CA GLU A 28 7.12 -8.41 21.16
C GLU A 28 7.30 -9.23 22.46
N ASN A 29 6.40 -10.17 22.73
CA ASN A 29 6.51 -11.03 23.92
C ASN A 29 7.72 -11.98 23.83
N THR A 30 8.05 -12.50 22.65
CA THR A 30 9.19 -13.42 22.45
C THR A 30 10.52 -12.72 22.74
N VAL A 31 10.67 -11.44 22.38
CA VAL A 31 11.86 -10.65 22.72
C VAL A 31 11.98 -10.48 24.24
N GLY A 32 10.87 -10.22 24.93
CA GLY A 32 10.82 -10.14 26.40
C GLY A 32 11.21 -11.46 27.07
N LEU A 33 10.65 -12.57 26.61
CA LEU A 33 10.96 -13.92 27.11
C LEU A 33 12.41 -14.31 26.83
N GLY A 34 12.95 -13.97 25.66
CA GLY A 34 14.35 -14.20 25.31
C GLY A 34 15.32 -13.49 26.26
N ARG A 35 15.06 -12.21 26.58
CA ARG A 35 15.84 -11.47 27.59
C ARG A 35 15.80 -12.14 28.96
N GLY A 36 14.63 -12.58 29.41
CA GLY A 36 14.45 -13.29 30.67
C GLY A 36 15.21 -14.62 30.72
N PHE A 37 15.17 -15.40 29.64
CA PHE A 37 15.87 -16.68 29.55
C PHE A 37 17.39 -16.50 29.61
N ILE A 38 17.94 -15.49 28.94
CA ILE A 38 19.38 -15.19 29.00
C ILE A 38 19.80 -14.70 30.39
N LEU A 39 18.98 -13.90 31.06
CA LEU A 39 19.23 -13.50 32.45
C LEU A 39 19.28 -14.72 33.39
N ILE A 40 18.39 -15.70 33.21
CA ILE A 40 18.40 -16.96 33.97
C ILE A 40 19.65 -17.77 33.65
N LEU A 41 20.02 -17.90 32.38
CA LEU A 41 21.19 -18.66 31.93
C LEU A 41 22.50 -18.03 32.45
N ALA A 42 22.56 -16.70 32.45
CA ALA A 42 23.62 -15.92 33.08
C ALA A 42 23.72 -16.19 34.59
N ALA A 43 22.60 -16.13 35.32
CA ALA A 43 22.53 -16.44 36.76
C ALA A 43 23.02 -17.86 37.08
N LEU A 44 22.71 -18.83 36.21
CA LEU A 44 23.11 -20.24 36.37
C LEU A 44 24.59 -20.50 36.03
N THR A 45 25.18 -19.70 35.13
CA THR A 45 26.57 -19.89 34.65
C THR A 45 27.61 -19.11 35.44
N LEU A 46 27.17 -18.15 36.28
CA LEU A 46 27.99 -17.38 37.22
C LEU A 46 28.86 -18.25 38.16
N HIS A 47 28.51 -19.52 38.37
CA HIS A 47 29.29 -20.44 39.20
C HIS A 47 30.35 -21.26 38.44
N THR A 48 30.34 -21.28 37.10
CA THR A 48 31.13 -22.23 36.30
C THR A 48 31.91 -21.62 35.14
N THR A 49 31.70 -20.36 34.76
CA THR A 49 32.42 -19.70 33.65
C THR A 49 32.83 -18.25 33.91
N HIS A 50 33.78 -17.73 33.12
CA HIS A 50 34.31 -16.35 33.11
C HIS A 50 33.32 -15.25 32.66
N LEU A 51 32.02 -15.54 32.55
CA LEU A 51 31.02 -14.56 32.11
C LEU A 51 30.73 -13.56 33.24
N GLY A 52 31.23 -12.33 33.07
CA GLY A 52 31.03 -11.27 34.05
C GLY A 52 29.66 -10.60 33.92
N VAL A 53 29.26 -9.87 34.96
CA VAL A 53 28.05 -9.03 34.94
C VAL A 53 28.07 -8.02 33.77
N GLY A 54 29.27 -7.55 33.37
CA GLY A 54 29.45 -6.65 32.23
C GLY A 54 29.08 -7.28 30.88
N ASP A 55 29.42 -8.55 30.66
CA ASP A 55 29.09 -9.26 29.41
C ASP A 55 27.58 -9.45 29.26
N ILE A 56 26.90 -9.75 30.38
CA ILE A 56 25.45 -9.91 30.43
C ILE A 56 24.75 -8.57 30.18
N ALA A 57 25.21 -7.50 30.81
CA ALA A 57 24.67 -6.15 30.60
C ALA A 57 24.84 -5.72 29.13
N LEU A 58 26.00 -5.98 28.53
CA LEU A 58 26.28 -5.67 27.13
C LEU A 58 25.40 -6.49 26.18
N PHE A 59 25.20 -7.77 26.47
CA PHE A 59 24.33 -8.64 25.69
C PHE A 59 22.87 -8.16 25.72
N ILE A 60 22.31 -7.86 26.90
CA ILE A 60 20.92 -7.39 27.04
C ILE A 60 20.73 -6.06 26.31
N TYR A 61 21.72 -5.16 26.43
CA TYR A 61 21.73 -3.91 25.70
C TYR A 61 21.64 -4.14 24.19
N TYR A 62 22.53 -4.98 23.62
CA TYR A 62 22.55 -5.26 22.18
C TYR A 62 21.36 -6.06 21.66
N MET A 63 20.76 -6.93 22.49
CA MET A 63 19.60 -7.73 22.09
C MET A 63 18.43 -6.88 21.60
N THR A 64 18.24 -5.71 22.22
CA THR A 64 17.22 -4.73 21.78
C THR A 64 17.43 -4.30 20.34
N PHE A 65 18.68 -4.00 19.96
CA PHE A 65 19.01 -3.57 18.61
C PHE A 65 18.87 -4.71 17.61
N VAL A 66 19.29 -5.93 17.96
CA VAL A 66 19.15 -7.11 17.10
C VAL A 66 17.68 -7.43 16.83
N ALA A 67 16.83 -7.36 17.87
CA ALA A 67 15.39 -7.56 17.73
C ALA A 67 14.75 -6.49 16.83
N ALA A 68 15.02 -5.20 17.11
CA ALA A 68 14.49 -4.09 16.32
C ALA A 68 14.95 -4.14 14.85
N PHE A 69 16.22 -4.49 14.61
CA PHE A 69 16.75 -4.69 13.26
C PHE A 69 16.02 -5.83 12.53
N THR A 70 15.82 -6.97 13.21
CA THR A 70 15.14 -8.13 12.62
C THR A 70 13.70 -7.80 12.22
N GLN A 71 12.97 -7.10 13.09
CA GLN A 71 11.61 -6.63 12.80
C GLN A 71 11.60 -5.66 11.61
N SER A 72 12.46 -4.63 11.65
CA SER A 72 12.57 -3.63 10.59
C SER A 72 12.91 -4.27 9.24
N PHE A 73 13.80 -5.25 9.24
CA PHE A 73 14.20 -5.99 8.04
C PHE A 73 13.02 -6.81 7.47
N GLY A 74 12.24 -7.47 8.32
CA GLY A 74 11.02 -8.17 7.91
C GLY A 74 9.99 -7.21 7.30
N THR A 75 9.74 -6.07 7.95
CA THR A 75 8.85 -5.02 7.44
C THR A 75 9.31 -4.49 6.09
N LEU A 76 10.62 -4.26 5.92
CA LEU A 76 11.19 -3.79 4.67
C LEU A 76 10.94 -4.77 3.51
N ILE A 77 11.09 -6.07 3.74
CA ILE A 77 10.80 -7.11 2.72
C ILE A 77 9.33 -7.07 2.32
N ALA A 78 8.42 -7.00 3.29
CA ALA A 78 6.98 -6.92 3.03
C ALA A 78 6.62 -5.67 2.22
N GLN A 79 7.15 -4.51 2.61
CA GLN A 79 6.96 -3.24 1.90
C GLN A 79 7.53 -3.29 0.48
N TYR A 80 8.70 -3.91 0.29
CA TYR A 80 9.30 -4.08 -1.03
C TYR A 80 8.40 -4.89 -1.97
N ALA A 81 7.85 -6.01 -1.49
CA ALA A 81 6.90 -6.82 -2.25
C ALA A 81 5.62 -6.03 -2.60
N GLN A 82 5.09 -5.27 -1.64
CA GLN A 82 3.92 -4.42 -1.86
C GLN A 82 4.19 -3.30 -2.88
N THR A 83 5.34 -2.63 -2.80
CA THR A 83 5.75 -1.58 -3.74
C THR A 83 5.86 -2.14 -5.15
N LYS A 84 6.42 -3.35 -5.32
CA LYS A 84 6.50 -4.01 -6.63
C LYS A 84 5.11 -4.16 -7.27
N VAL A 85 4.14 -4.70 -6.53
CA VAL A 85 2.76 -4.86 -7.01
C VAL A 85 2.10 -3.50 -7.29
N SER A 86 2.37 -2.49 -6.46
CA SER A 86 1.87 -1.12 -6.68
C SER A 86 2.39 -0.55 -8.01
N CYS A 87 3.70 -0.69 -8.27
CA CYS A 87 4.32 -0.25 -9.52
C CYS A 87 3.76 -0.99 -10.73
N GLU A 88 3.60 -2.31 -10.67
CA GLU A 88 2.99 -3.11 -11.74
C GLU A 88 1.58 -2.61 -12.07
N ARG A 89 0.76 -2.31 -11.05
CA ARG A 89 -0.58 -1.73 -11.23
C ARG A 89 -0.52 -0.36 -11.90
N MET A 90 0.40 0.51 -11.49
CA MET A 90 0.58 1.84 -12.09
C MET A 90 1.01 1.72 -13.57
N ILE A 91 1.86 0.76 -13.90
CA ILE A 91 2.28 0.49 -15.28
C ILE A 91 1.09 0.00 -16.12
N ASN A 92 0.26 -0.90 -15.57
CA ASN A 92 -0.94 -1.36 -16.28
C ASN A 92 -1.92 -0.21 -16.60
N LEU A 93 -2.00 0.81 -15.75
CA LEU A 93 -2.81 2.01 -16.00
C LEU A 93 -2.29 2.88 -17.15
N LEU A 94 -1.03 2.70 -17.57
CA LEU A 94 -0.49 3.39 -18.73
C LEU A 94 -1.00 2.85 -20.08
N GLN A 95 -1.78 1.76 -20.08
CA GLN A 95 -2.39 1.19 -21.29
C GLN A 95 -1.39 0.97 -22.44
N GLY A 96 -0.21 0.42 -22.11
CA GLY A 96 0.86 0.14 -23.08
C GLY A 96 1.83 1.29 -23.34
N ALA A 97 1.64 2.46 -22.71
CA ALA A 97 2.67 3.51 -22.73
C ALA A 97 3.90 3.10 -21.88
N PRO A 98 5.11 3.61 -22.20
CA PRO A 98 6.36 3.22 -21.54
C PRO A 98 6.38 3.59 -20.04
N ALA A 99 6.95 2.72 -19.20
CA ALA A 99 6.94 2.86 -17.73
C ALA A 99 7.62 4.14 -17.24
N GLU A 100 8.60 4.65 -17.98
CA GLU A 100 9.33 5.90 -17.72
C GLU A 100 8.38 7.11 -17.67
N ARG A 101 7.20 7.03 -18.30
CA ARG A 101 6.19 8.09 -18.19
C ARG A 101 5.69 8.30 -16.77
N LEU A 102 5.67 7.27 -15.91
CA LEU A 102 5.25 7.41 -14.51
C LEU A 102 6.16 8.36 -13.73
N VAL A 103 7.45 8.37 -14.05
CA VAL A 103 8.47 9.19 -13.37
C VAL A 103 8.92 10.39 -14.20
N SER A 104 8.32 10.58 -15.38
CA SER A 104 8.65 11.69 -16.26
C SER A 104 8.41 13.02 -15.54
N PRO A 105 9.37 13.95 -15.58
CA PRO A 105 9.18 15.26 -14.97
C PRO A 105 7.98 15.95 -15.60
N LYS A 106 6.95 16.25 -14.80
CA LYS A 106 5.83 17.11 -15.20
C LYS A 106 5.90 18.41 -14.44
N SER A 107 5.86 19.52 -15.17
CA SER A 107 5.75 20.84 -14.55
C SER A 107 4.43 20.90 -13.79
N LEU A 108 4.51 21.08 -12.48
CA LEU A 108 3.36 21.34 -11.62
C LEU A 108 3.06 22.85 -11.50
N HIS A 109 3.83 23.70 -12.20
CA HIS A 109 3.70 25.17 -12.18
C HIS A 109 3.59 25.77 -10.76
N LEU A 110 4.23 25.15 -9.75
CA LEU A 110 4.10 25.57 -8.33
C LEU A 110 4.80 26.89 -8.00
N ARG A 111 5.74 27.34 -8.84
CA ARG A 111 6.59 28.53 -8.62
C ARG A 111 6.57 29.51 -9.78
N HIS A 112 5.80 29.23 -10.81
CA HIS A 112 5.74 30.04 -12.03
C HIS A 112 4.29 30.37 -12.34
N PRO A 113 4.03 31.47 -13.07
CA PRO A 113 2.70 31.75 -13.58
C PRO A 113 2.13 30.52 -14.31
N LEU A 114 0.87 30.22 -14.04
CA LEU A 114 0.14 29.19 -14.75
C LEU A 114 0.15 29.54 -16.25
N PRO A 115 0.27 28.55 -17.15
CA PRO A 115 0.14 28.81 -18.57
C PRO A 115 -1.23 29.44 -18.85
N GLU A 116 -1.27 30.44 -19.72
CA GLU A 116 -2.52 31.07 -20.12
C GLU A 116 -3.40 30.01 -20.79
N ILE A 117 -4.50 29.67 -20.13
CA ILE A 117 -5.52 28.81 -20.72
C ILE A 117 -6.33 29.73 -21.64
N PRO A 118 -6.33 29.52 -22.96
CA PRO A 118 -7.08 30.37 -23.87
C PRO A 118 -8.56 30.28 -23.51
N LEU A 119 -9.12 31.41 -23.05
CA LEU A 119 -10.56 31.51 -22.87
C LEU A 119 -11.17 31.43 -24.27
N GLN A 120 -11.85 30.34 -24.58
CA GLN A 120 -12.67 30.27 -25.78
C GLN A 120 -14.01 30.94 -25.48
N PRO A 121 -14.26 32.18 -25.96
CA PRO A 121 -15.52 32.84 -25.72
C PRO A 121 -16.64 32.01 -26.36
N LYS A 122 -17.67 31.72 -25.57
CA LYS A 122 -18.88 31.08 -26.10
C LYS A 122 -19.54 32.04 -27.08
N THR A 123 -19.48 31.71 -28.35
CA THR A 123 -20.24 32.37 -29.42
C THR A 123 -21.63 31.75 -29.54
N GLU A 124 -22.53 32.41 -30.28
CA GLU A 124 -23.86 31.87 -30.64
C GLU A 124 -23.79 30.44 -31.21
N LYS A 125 -22.71 30.06 -31.90
CA LYS A 125 -22.50 28.70 -32.42
C LYS A 125 -22.35 27.63 -31.33
N HIS A 126 -22.08 28.02 -30.09
CA HIS A 126 -22.00 27.12 -28.93
C HIS A 126 -23.32 27.09 -28.15
N HIS A 127 -24.32 27.87 -28.56
CA HIS A 127 -25.65 27.81 -27.98
C HIS A 127 -26.34 26.54 -28.48
N LEU A 128 -26.73 25.68 -27.54
CA LEU A 128 -27.42 24.44 -27.84
C LEU A 128 -28.91 24.74 -28.04
N GLU A 129 -29.37 24.79 -29.29
CA GLU A 129 -30.78 25.03 -29.59
C GLU A 129 -31.61 23.74 -29.55
N LEU A 130 -31.11 22.67 -30.19
CA LEU A 130 -31.77 21.37 -30.23
C LEU A 130 -30.72 20.28 -30.34
N VAL A 131 -30.85 19.24 -29.52
CA VAL A 131 -30.16 17.96 -29.70
C VAL A 131 -31.25 16.94 -29.95
N GLN A 132 -31.18 16.29 -31.11
CA GLN A 132 -32.04 15.16 -31.42
C GLN A 132 -31.17 13.97 -31.78
N ALA A 133 -31.44 12.82 -31.18
CA ALA A 133 -30.83 11.55 -31.52
C ALA A 133 -31.93 10.52 -31.76
N THR A 134 -31.79 9.71 -32.81
CA THR A 134 -32.74 8.63 -33.11
C THR A 134 -32.01 7.32 -33.32
N GLY A 135 -32.48 6.24 -32.70
CA GLY A 135 -31.92 4.91 -32.82
C GLY A 135 -30.53 4.75 -32.19
N LEU A 136 -30.18 5.60 -31.22
CA LEU A 136 -28.84 5.61 -30.63
C LEU A 136 -28.56 4.28 -29.91
N SER A 137 -27.61 3.53 -30.45
CA SER A 137 -27.22 2.21 -29.97
C SER A 137 -25.71 2.12 -29.80
N TYR A 138 -25.27 1.65 -28.65
CA TYR A 138 -23.87 1.39 -28.36
C TYR A 138 -23.73 0.25 -27.37
N ARG A 139 -22.92 -0.75 -27.69
CA ARG A 139 -22.61 -1.89 -26.82
C ARG A 139 -21.15 -1.87 -26.42
N TYR A 140 -20.90 -2.03 -25.12
CA TYR A 140 -19.56 -2.23 -24.60
C TYR A 140 -19.05 -3.63 -25.02
N PRO A 141 -17.86 -3.72 -25.65
CA PRO A 141 -17.32 -5.00 -26.14
C PRO A 141 -17.24 -6.10 -25.09
N ASP A 142 -16.91 -5.72 -23.85
CA ASP A 142 -16.56 -6.67 -22.78
C ASP A 142 -17.70 -6.96 -21.80
N ALA A 143 -18.75 -6.13 -21.78
CA ALA A 143 -19.78 -6.18 -20.74
C ALA A 143 -21.14 -6.65 -21.25
N GLY A 144 -21.36 -6.73 -22.57
CA GLY A 144 -22.67 -7.01 -23.19
C GLY A 144 -23.76 -5.96 -22.90
N GLN A 145 -23.47 -5.03 -21.99
CA GLN A 145 -24.29 -3.89 -21.60
C GLN A 145 -24.09 -2.76 -22.60
N GLY A 146 -25.08 -1.89 -22.70
CA GLY A 146 -25.10 -0.82 -23.69
C GLY A 146 -26.40 -0.05 -23.65
N ILE A 147 -26.50 0.91 -24.55
CA ILE A 147 -27.75 1.55 -24.92
C ILE A 147 -28.20 0.96 -26.26
N GLU A 148 -29.49 0.80 -26.46
CA GLU A 148 -30.05 0.35 -27.72
C GLU A 148 -31.30 1.16 -28.03
N ASN A 149 -31.40 1.61 -29.28
CA ASN A 149 -32.55 2.31 -29.83
C ASN A 149 -33.05 3.45 -28.94
N ILE A 150 -32.13 4.28 -28.44
CA ILE A 150 -32.50 5.47 -27.67
C ILE A 150 -32.85 6.61 -28.62
N ASP A 151 -34.04 7.17 -28.43
CA ASP A 151 -34.51 8.39 -29.07
C ASP A 151 -34.57 9.52 -28.02
N LEU A 152 -33.95 10.68 -28.31
CA LEU A 152 -33.85 11.86 -27.44
C LEU A 152 -34.08 13.13 -28.25
#